data_AF-A0A7C6NF53-F1
#
_entry.id   AF-A0A7C6NF53-F1
#
_cell.length_a   1.000
_cell.length_b   1.000
_cell.length_c   1.000
_cell.angle_alpha   90.00
_cell.angle_beta   90.00
_cell.angle_gamma   90.00
#
_symmetry.space_group_name_H-M   'P 1'
#
loop_
_entity.id
_entity.type
_entity.pdbx_description
1 polymer ?
#
loop_
_entity_poly.entity_id
_entity_poly.type
_entity_poly.pdbx_seq_one_letter_code
_entity_poly.pdbx_strand_id
1 'polypeptide(L)'
;MLQPQTRQVMDTLQGILEGETASFIRPADQIMVGLLAVVLRRIKQCEQYLDKTGSLTNKKGELRPVAELMVKLLKEARGYCETLGLTPASRAKLGVDVARTFDLAAAFAEGEVKQNTTKDSAMEE
;
A
#
# COMPACT_ATOMS: atom_id res chain seq x y z
N MET A 1 17.76 14.21 7.75
CA MET A 1 17.35 13.43 8.94
C MET A 1 15.84 13.49 9.09
N LEU A 2 15.18 12.34 9.34
CA LEU A 2 13.75 12.30 9.67
C LEU A 2 13.51 12.88 11.08
N GLN A 3 12.43 13.65 11.25
CA GLN A 3 12.04 14.18 12.57
C GLN A 3 11.68 13.02 13.52
N PRO A 4 11.94 13.14 14.85
CA PRO A 4 11.70 12.06 15.81
C PRO A 4 10.27 11.51 15.78
N GLN A 5 9.28 12.38 15.65
CA GLN A 5 7.86 11.98 15.58
C GLN A 5 7.55 11.22 14.29
N THR A 6 8.24 11.52 13.18
CA THR A 6 8.09 10.75 11.94
C THR A 6 8.66 9.35 12.10
N ARG A 7 9.80 9.21 12.78
CA ARG A 7 10.39 7.88 13.06
C ARG A 7 9.45 7.02 13.88
N GLN A 8 8.85 7.58 14.94
CA GLN A 8 7.88 6.83 15.76
C GLN A 8 6.67 6.32 14.94
N VAL A 9 6.14 7.13 14.02
CA VAL A 9 5.05 6.70 13.14
C VAL A 9 5.53 5.60 12.18
N MET A 10 6.75 5.74 11.64
CA MET A 10 7.37 4.76 10.77
C MET A 10 7.55 3.41 11.48
N ASP A 11 8.08 3.40 12.70
CA ASP A 11 8.28 2.20 13.51
C ASP A 11 6.93 1.50 13.80
N THR A 12 5.88 2.28 14.03
CA THR A 12 4.51 1.76 14.22
C THR A 12 3.98 1.11 12.94
N LEU A 13 4.14 1.77 11.80
CA LEU A 13 3.73 1.21 10.50
C LEU A 13 4.49 -0.08 10.19
N GLN A 14 5.79 -0.09 10.46
CA GLN A 14 6.62 -1.27 10.26
C GLN A 14 6.17 -2.44 11.14
N GLY A 15 5.87 -2.21 12.42
CA GLY A 15 5.33 -3.25 13.30
C GLY A 15 3.97 -3.81 12.85
N ILE A 16 3.09 -2.99 12.28
CA ILE A 16 1.81 -3.44 11.70
C ILE A 16 2.06 -4.35 10.48
N LEU A 17 3.00 -3.94 9.63
CA LEU A 17 3.34 -4.64 8.39
C LEU A 17 4.08 -5.96 8.64
N GLU A 18 4.89 -6.02 9.69
CA GLU A 18 5.62 -7.22 10.11
C GLU A 18 4.74 -8.20 10.92
N GLY A 19 3.70 -7.69 11.60
CA GLY A 19 2.77 -8.49 12.41
C GLY A 19 1.69 -9.23 11.62
N GLU A 20 1.40 -8.80 10.38
CA GLU A 20 0.59 -9.59 9.45
C GLU A 20 1.43 -10.75 8.89
N THR A 21 0.89 -11.97 8.90
CA THR A 21 1.55 -13.26 8.61
C THR A 21 2.13 -13.43 7.19
N ALA A 22 2.21 -12.36 6.41
CA ALA A 22 2.84 -12.33 5.11
C ALA A 22 3.76 -11.10 5.05
N SER A 23 5.03 -11.26 5.43
CA SER A 23 6.04 -10.23 5.20
C SER A 23 6.38 -10.18 3.71
N PHE A 24 5.50 -9.56 2.92
CA PHE A 24 5.67 -9.29 1.48
C PHE A 24 6.37 -7.95 1.22
N ILE A 25 6.64 -7.18 2.29
CA ILE A 25 7.30 -5.88 2.21
C ILE A 25 8.75 -6.06 1.83
N ARG A 26 9.12 -5.51 0.67
CA ARG A 26 10.49 -5.52 0.18
C ARG A 26 11.25 -4.35 0.82
N PRO A 27 12.59 -4.45 0.95
CA PRO A 27 13.41 -3.32 1.37
C PRO A 27 13.18 -2.04 0.54
N ALA A 28 12.79 -2.17 -0.73
CA ALA A 28 12.45 -1.05 -1.59
C ALA A 28 11.20 -0.26 -1.13
N ASP A 29 10.26 -0.92 -0.46
CA ASP A 29 9.00 -0.31 -0.01
C ASP A 29 9.21 0.60 1.20
N GLN A 30 10.39 0.53 1.86
CA GLN A 30 10.74 1.37 3.00
C GLN A 30 10.68 2.87 2.69
N ILE A 31 10.96 3.26 1.44
CA ILE A 31 10.80 4.65 0.98
C ILE A 31 9.33 5.07 1.09
N MET A 32 8.41 4.19 0.64
CA MET A 32 6.98 4.44 0.67
C MET A 32 6.43 4.48 2.09
N VAL A 33 6.91 3.59 2.97
CA VAL A 33 6.59 3.60 4.41
C VAL A 33 7.04 4.92 5.05
N GLY A 34 8.23 5.41 4.72
CA GLY A 34 8.72 6.71 5.19
C GLY A 34 7.86 7.89 4.70
N LEU A 35 7.44 7.89 3.43
CA LEU A 35 6.54 8.91 2.88
C LEU A 35 5.17 8.88 3.56
N LEU A 36 4.59 7.69 3.75
CA LEU A 36 3.33 7.53 4.47
C LEU A 36 3.45 8.05 5.91
N ALA A 37 4.55 7.74 6.62
CA ALA A 37 4.79 8.24 7.97
C ALA A 37 4.84 9.78 8.03
N VAL A 38 5.48 10.42 7.04
CA VAL A 38 5.50 11.89 6.92
C VAL A 38 4.09 12.45 6.73
N VAL A 39 3.29 11.85 5.83
CA VAL A 39 1.93 12.32 5.54
C VAL A 39 1.03 12.15 6.75
N LEU A 40 1.03 10.98 7.41
CA LEU A 40 0.23 10.73 8.62
C LEU A 40 0.55 11.72 9.74
N ARG A 41 1.84 12.00 9.97
CA ARG A 41 2.25 13.01 10.95
C ARG A 41 1.72 14.41 10.59
N ARG A 42 1.75 14.79 9.31
CA ARG A 42 1.24 16.09 8.86
C ARG A 42 -0.29 16.18 8.97
N ILE A 43 -1.01 15.08 8.72
CA ILE A 43 -2.46 15.00 8.96
C ILE A 43 -2.74 15.28 10.44
N LYS A 44 -2.04 14.59 11.35
CA LYS A 44 -2.17 14.81 12.80
C LYS A 44 -1.90 16.27 13.20
N GLN A 45 -0.94 16.93 12.57
CA GLN A 45 -0.67 18.35 12.81
C GLN A 45 -1.81 19.26 12.32
N CYS A 46 -2.43 18.92 11.19
CA CYS A 46 -3.61 19.63 10.68
C CYS A 46 -4.80 19.48 11.62
N GLU A 47 -5.07 18.25 12.09
CA GLU A 47 -6.13 17.96 13.07
C GLU A 47 -5.90 18.75 14.36
N GLN A 48 -4.70 18.69 14.94
CA GLN A 48 -4.36 19.45 16.15
C GLN A 48 -4.52 20.96 15.99
N TYR A 49 -4.25 21.50 14.81
CA TYR A 49 -4.50 22.92 14.53
C TYR A 49 -6.00 23.22 14.46
N LEU A 50 -6.77 22.37 13.80
CA LEU A 50 -8.23 22.51 13.68
C LEU A 50 -8.93 22.35 15.03
N ASP A 51 -8.51 21.40 15.87
CA ASP A 51 -9.03 21.21 17.23
C ASP A 51 -8.79 22.44 18.10
N LYS A 52 -7.60 23.05 18.01
CA LYS A 52 -7.28 24.28 18.74
C LYS A 52 -8.06 25.50 18.25
N THR A 53 -8.39 25.55 16.97
CA THR A 53 -9.10 26.69 16.37
C THR A 53 -10.62 26.53 16.40
N GLY A 54 -11.13 25.30 16.55
CA GLY A 54 -12.55 24.97 16.71
C GLY A 54 -13.43 25.22 15.48
N SER A 55 -12.86 25.63 14.35
CA SER A 55 -13.63 25.92 13.13
C SER A 55 -12.81 25.78 11.86
N LEU A 56 -13.42 25.20 10.83
CA LEU A 56 -12.86 25.09 9.48
C LEU A 56 -12.79 26.44 8.75
N THR A 57 -13.57 27.43 9.18
CA THR A 57 -13.60 28.77 8.59
C THR A 57 -12.86 29.78 9.46
N ASN A 58 -12.33 30.81 8.81
CA ASN A 58 -11.76 31.97 9.51
C ASN A 58 -12.86 32.94 9.95
N LYS A 59 -12.48 34.05 10.61
CA LYS A 59 -13.43 35.08 11.06
C LYS A 59 -14.18 35.80 9.92
N LYS A 60 -13.70 35.67 8.68
CA LYS A 60 -14.32 36.21 7.47
C LYS A 60 -15.27 35.20 6.79
N GLY A 61 -15.41 34.00 7.34
CA GLY A 61 -16.22 32.92 6.76
C GLY A 61 -15.50 32.15 5.65
N GLU A 62 -14.23 32.43 5.37
CA GLU A 62 -13.47 31.74 4.33
C GLU A 62 -12.89 30.42 4.86
N LEU A 63 -12.78 29.42 4.00
CA LEU A 63 -12.15 28.14 4.34
C LEU A 63 -10.67 28.36 4.70
N ARG A 64 -10.22 27.77 5.82
CA ARG A 64 -8.82 27.84 6.21
C ARG A 64 -7.96 27.00 5.25
N PRO A 65 -6.76 27.47 4.84
CA PRO A 65 -5.87 26.71 3.95
C PRO A 65 -5.49 25.32 4.48
N VAL A 66 -5.49 25.14 5.81
CA VAL A 66 -5.23 23.84 6.46
C VAL A 66 -6.27 22.78 6.06
N ALA A 67 -7.52 23.17 5.80
CA ALA A 67 -8.57 22.24 5.40
C ALA A 67 -8.30 21.68 4.00
N GLU A 68 -7.88 22.54 3.06
CA GLU A 68 -7.47 22.09 1.72
C GLU A 68 -6.22 21.21 1.76
N LEU A 69 -5.24 21.59 2.58
CA LEU A 69 -4.05 20.78 2.80
C LEU A 69 -4.41 19.40 3.36
N MET A 70 -5.33 19.33 4.33
CA MET A 70 -5.78 18.08 4.93
C MET A 70 -6.43 17.16 3.89
N VAL A 71 -7.27 17.69 3.00
CA VAL A 71 -7.87 16.91 1.89
C VAL A 71 -6.80 16.34 0.97
N LYS A 72 -5.77 17.13 0.62
CA LYS A 72 -4.65 16.67 -0.23
C LYS A 72 -3.85 15.56 0.46
N LEU A 73 -3.50 15.75 1.73
CA LEU A 73 -2.75 14.77 2.51
C LEU A 73 -3.52 13.45 2.70
N LEU A 74 -4.84 13.51 2.92
CA LEU A 74 -5.68 12.31 3.04
C LEU A 74 -5.72 11.50 1.74
N LYS A 75 -5.76 12.17 0.58
CA LYS A 75 -5.71 11.50 -0.73
C LYS A 75 -4.36 10.81 -0.96
N GLU A 76 -3.26 11.49 -0.66
CA GLU A 76 -1.90 10.92 -0.75
C GLU A 76 -1.72 9.73 0.20
N ALA A 77 -2.15 9.86 1.45
CA ALA A 77 -2.09 8.77 2.43
C ALA A 77 -2.84 7.53 1.94
N ARG A 78 -4.04 7.72 1.36
CA ARG A 78 -4.81 6.64 0.75
C ARG A 78 -4.02 5.95 -0.38
N GLY A 79 -3.41 6.72 -1.29
CA GLY A 79 -2.62 6.17 -2.39
C GLY A 79 -1.43 5.32 -1.90
N TYR A 80 -0.72 5.79 -0.86
CA TYR A 80 0.35 5.00 -0.24
C TYR A 80 -0.18 3.74 0.45
N CYS A 81 -1.31 3.82 1.16
CA CYS A 81 -1.95 2.66 1.76
C CYS A 81 -2.39 1.62 0.72
N GLU A 82 -2.97 2.05 -0.40
CA GLU A 82 -3.35 1.14 -1.50
C GLU A 82 -2.12 0.46 -2.13
N THR A 83 -1.03 1.21 -2.31
CA THR A 83 0.23 0.68 -2.88
C THR A 83 0.88 -0.34 -1.95
N LEU A 84 0.86 -0.09 -0.64
CA LEU A 84 1.41 -0.98 0.38
C LEU A 84 0.49 -2.17 0.72
N GLY A 85 -0.67 -2.30 0.06
CA GLY A 85 -1.59 -3.39 0.35
C GLY A 85 -2.36 -3.23 1.68
N LEU A 86 -2.35 -2.04 2.29
CA LEU A 86 -2.95 -1.80 3.60
C LEU A 86 -4.49 -1.71 3.59
N THR A 87 -5.13 -1.70 2.41
CA THR A 87 -6.58 -1.66 2.27
C THR A 87 -7.18 -3.04 1.92
N PRO A 88 -8.43 -3.35 2.33
CA PRO A 88 -9.09 -4.60 1.92
C PRO A 88 -9.18 -4.75 0.40
N ALA A 89 -9.45 -3.66 -0.32
CA ALA A 89 -9.53 -3.66 -1.78
C ALA A 89 -8.16 -3.97 -2.43
N SER A 90 -7.08 -3.38 -1.93
CA SER A 90 -5.72 -3.70 -2.41
C SER A 90 -5.32 -5.14 -2.10
N ARG A 91 -5.67 -5.67 -0.92
CA ARG A 91 -5.41 -7.08 -0.59
C ARG A 91 -6.19 -8.04 -1.48
N ALA A 92 -7.46 -7.76 -1.74
CA ALA A 92 -8.26 -8.57 -2.66
C ALA A 92 -7.67 -8.56 -4.08
N LYS A 93 -7.22 -7.41 -4.57
CA LYS A 93 -6.54 -7.30 -5.87
C LYS A 93 -5.24 -8.13 -5.92
N LEU A 94 -4.41 -8.06 -4.88
CA LEU A 94 -3.20 -8.89 -4.75
C LEU A 94 -3.55 -10.39 -4.75
N GLY A 95 -4.60 -10.79 -4.04
CA GLY A 95 -5.08 -12.18 -4.04
C GLY A 95 -5.55 -12.65 -5.43
N VAL A 96 -6.26 -11.79 -6.17
CA VAL A 96 -6.69 -12.07 -7.54
C VAL A 96 -5.50 -12.21 -8.50
N ASP A 97 -4.51 -11.31 -8.41
CA ASP A 97 -3.32 -11.35 -9.25
C ASP A 97 -2.49 -12.62 -8.97
N VAL A 98 -2.33 -13.02 -7.71
CA VAL A 98 -1.67 -14.28 -7.33
C VAL A 98 -2.42 -15.49 -7.90
N ALA A 99 -3.74 -15.57 -7.73
CA ALA A 99 -4.54 -16.68 -8.25
C ALA A 99 -4.41 -16.82 -9.78
N ARG A 100 -4.44 -15.70 -10.51
CA ARG A 100 -4.24 -15.69 -11.97
C ARG A 100 -2.85 -16.18 -12.37
N THR A 101 -1.81 -15.83 -11.61
CA THR A 101 -0.44 -16.26 -11.89
C THR A 101 -0.28 -17.77 -11.72
N PHE A 102 -0.92 -18.36 -10.70
CA PHE A 102 -0.96 -19.81 -10.51
C PHE A 102 -1.71 -20.53 -11.64
N ASP A 103 -2.84 -19.98 -12.10
CA ASP A 103 -3.63 -20.53 -13.21
C ASP A 103 -2.81 -20.57 -14.52
N LEU A 104 -2.09 -19.47 -14.83
CA LEU A 104 -1.15 -19.43 -15.95
C LEU A 104 -0.03 -20.48 -15.80
N ALA A 105 0.59 -20.58 -14.63
CA ALA A 105 1.65 -21.57 -14.40
C ALA A 105 1.16 -23.01 -14.57
N ALA A 106 -0.06 -23.32 -14.11
CA ALA A 106 -0.69 -24.62 -14.31
C ALA A 106 -0.95 -24.90 -15.81
N ALA A 107 -1.46 -23.92 -16.56
CA ALA A 107 -1.69 -24.06 -17.99
C ALA A 107 -0.39 -24.31 -18.79
N PHE A 108 0.72 -23.66 -18.41
CA PHE A 108 2.04 -23.92 -19.02
C PHE A 108 2.55 -25.34 -18.70
N ALA A 109 2.42 -25.78 -17.43
CA ALA A 109 2.81 -27.13 -17.04
C ALA A 109 2.02 -28.22 -17.79
N GLU A 110 0.71 -28.02 -17.98
CA GLU A 110 -0.12 -28.95 -18.77
C GLU A 110 0.24 -28.96 -20.26
N GLY A 111 0.69 -27.83 -20.81
CA GLY A 111 1.15 -27.72 -22.19
C GLY A 111 2.47 -28.45 -22.46
N GLU A 112 3.43 -28.36 -21.53
CA GLU A 112 4.73 -29.05 -21.62
C GLU A 112 4.59 -30.57 -21.50
N VAL A 113 3.71 -31.04 -20.61
CA VAL A 113 3.42 -32.49 -20.43
C VAL A 113 2.81 -33.11 -21.69
N LYS A 114 1.93 -32.38 -22.40
CA LYS A 114 1.35 -32.84 -23.68
C LYS A 114 2.37 -32.88 -24.83
N GLN A 115 3.34 -31.96 -24.86
CA GLN A 115 4.38 -31.98 -25.89
C GLN A 115 5.40 -33.11 -25.68
N ASN A 116 5.79 -33.44 -24.45
CA ASN A 116 6.72 -34.55 -24.19
C ASN A 116 6.08 -35.93 -24.47
N THR A 117 4.82 -36.14 -24.08
CA THR A 117 4.10 -37.40 -24.36
C THR A 117 3.87 -37.63 -25.86
N THR A 118 3.72 -36.57 -26.66
CA THR A 118 3.57 -36.68 -28.12
C THR A 118 4.92 -36.93 -28.83
N LYS A 119 6.05 -36.47 -28.25
CA LYS A 119 7.39 -36.74 -28.79
C LYS A 119 7.90 -38.14 -28.49
N ASP A 120 7.65 -38.66 -27.29
CA ASP A 120 8.06 -40.02 -26.93
C ASP A 120 7.26 -41.08 -27.72
N SER A 121 5.98 -40.83 -28.00
CA SER A 121 5.16 -41.72 -28.84
C SER A 121 5.48 -41.65 -30.35
N ALA A 122 6.17 -40.61 -30.82
CA ALA A 122 6.61 -40.47 -32.21
C ALA A 122 8.03 -41.01 -32.47
N MET A 123 8.74 -41.47 -31.42
CA MET A 123 10.06 -42.11 -31.53
C MET A 123 10.01 -43.64 -31.38
N GLU A 124 8.82 -44.22 -31.17
CA GLU A 124 8.61 -45.68 -31.05
C GLU A 124 8.03 -46.35 -32.33
N GLU A 125 7.89 -45.63 -33.45
CA GLU A 125 7.53 -46.20 -34.77
C GLU A 125 8.73 -46.29 -35.73
#